data_AF-A0A925JVQ0-F1
#
_entry.id   AF-A0A925JVQ0-F1
#
_cell.length_a   1.000
_cell.length_b   1.000
_cell.length_c   1.000
_cell.angle_alpha   90.00
_cell.angle_beta   90.00
_cell.angle_gamma   90.00
#
_symmetry.space_group_name_H-M   'P 1'
#
loop_
_entity.id
_entity.type
_entity.pdbx_description
1 polymer ?
#
loop_
_entity_poly.entity_id
_entity_poly.type
_entity_poly.pdbx_seq_one_letter_code
_entity_poly.pdbx_strand_id
1 'polypeptide(L)' 'MTNQPPEDEMPAEIDFRKAARGLHHIPAEAAVFLPASIERSVWEYFSDKAERRGVGLSQLLTDVLKRDIEINEALK' A
#
# COMPACT_ATOMS: atom_id res chain seq x y z
N MET A 1 -17.82 -19.97 -39.59
CA MET A 1 -18.00 -19.83 -38.14
C MET A 1 -16.84 -19.00 -37.63
N THR A 2 -17.08 -17.74 -37.29
CA THR A 2 -16.09 -16.83 -36.71
C THR A 2 -15.91 -17.21 -35.24
N ASN A 3 -14.83 -17.91 -34.92
CA ASN A 3 -14.38 -18.12 -33.55
C ASN A 3 -13.75 -16.82 -33.04
N GLN A 4 -14.57 -15.85 -32.67
CA GLN A 4 -14.11 -14.68 -31.93
C GLN A 4 -14.17 -15.08 -30.45
N PRO A 5 -13.05 -15.07 -29.70
CA PRO A 5 -13.11 -15.31 -28.26
C PRO A 5 -14.00 -14.24 -27.63
N PRO A 6 -14.76 -14.56 -26.58
CA PRO A 6 -15.53 -13.54 -25.87
C PRO A 6 -14.54 -12.47 -25.39
N GLU A 7 -14.79 -11.22 -25.79
CA GLU A 7 -14.13 -10.03 -25.24
C GLU A 7 -14.64 -9.76 -23.81
N ASP A 8 -14.76 -10.80 -22.99
CA ASP A 8 -14.97 -10.65 -21.56
C ASP A 8 -13.72 -9.98 -21.00
N GLU A 9 -13.91 -8.82 -20.35
CA GLU A 9 -12.87 -8.12 -19.61
C GLU A 9 -12.26 -9.10 -18.60
N MET A 10 -11.05 -9.57 -18.90
CA MET A 10 -10.31 -10.43 -17.99
C MET A 10 -10.05 -9.67 -16.68
N PRO A 11 -10.32 -10.26 -15.51
CA PRO A 11 -10.00 -9.64 -14.22
C PRO A 11 -8.53 -9.24 -14.13
N ALA A 12 -8.26 -8.09 -13.51
CA ALA A 12 -6.94 -7.49 -13.47
C ALA A 12 -5.88 -8.39 -12.79
N GLU A 13 -6.29 -9.29 -11.91
CA GLU A 13 -5.44 -10.26 -11.24
C GLU A 13 -4.87 -11.32 -12.19
N ILE A 14 -5.57 -11.59 -13.30
CA ILE A 14 -5.19 -12.60 -14.31
C ILE A 14 -4.98 -12.02 -15.71
N ASP A 15 -5.06 -10.69 -15.87
CA ASP A 15 -4.73 -10.03 -17.13
C ASP A 15 -3.22 -9.81 -17.29
N PHE A 16 -2.60 -10.75 -18.00
CA PHE A 16 -1.17 -10.70 -18.30
C PHE A 16 -0.82 -9.92 -19.57
N ARG A 17 -1.78 -9.33 -20.30
CA ARG A 17 -1.52 -8.62 -21.57
C ARG A 17 -0.54 -7.45 -21.43
N LYS A 18 -0.47 -6.84 -20.23
CA LYS A 18 0.47 -5.78 -19.85
C LYS A 18 1.40 -6.18 -18.71
N ALA A 19 1.52 -7.48 -18.41
CA ALA A 19 2.33 -7.94 -17.29
C ALA A 19 3.82 -7.68 -17.53
N ALA A 20 4.47 -7.10 -16.53
CA ALA A 20 5.90 -6.93 -16.47
C ALA A 20 6.48 -7.84 -15.39
N ARG A 21 7.60 -8.52 -15.70
CA ARG A 21 8.22 -9.47 -14.78
C ARG A 21 8.58 -8.78 -13.46
N GLY A 22 8.11 -9.32 -12.35
CA GLY A 22 8.39 -8.79 -11.00
C GLY A 22 7.42 -7.71 -10.51
N LEU A 23 6.43 -7.31 -11.33
CA LEU A 23 5.33 -6.47 -10.89
C LEU A 23 4.13 -7.36 -10.56
N HIS A 24 3.76 -7.38 -9.28
CA HIS A 24 2.55 -8.04 -8.81
C HIS A 24 1.36 -7.09 -8.93
N HIS A 25 0.19 -7.62 -9.27
CA HIS A 25 -1.04 -6.87 -9.10
C HIS A 25 -1.25 -6.62 -7.61
N ILE A 26 -1.28 -5.35 -7.21
CA ILE A 26 -1.60 -4.91 -5.85
C ILE A 26 -2.88 -4.08 -5.98
N PRO A 27 -4.02 -4.57 -5.47
CA PRO A 27 -5.27 -3.83 -5.57
C PRO A 27 -5.22 -2.57 -4.68
N ALA A 28 -6.06 -1.58 -4.98
CA ALA A 28 -6.00 -0.26 -4.33
C ALA A 28 -6.25 -0.32 -2.81
N GLU A 29 -7.04 -1.30 -2.38
CA GLU A 29 -7.42 -1.58 -1.01
C GLU A 29 -6.43 -2.49 -0.25
N ALA A 30 -5.40 -3.01 -0.93
CA ALA A 30 -4.43 -3.89 -0.27
C ALA A 30 -3.53 -3.13 0.70
N ALA A 31 -3.40 -3.65 1.91
CA ALA A 31 -2.34 -3.26 2.83
C ALA A 31 -1.02 -3.88 2.35
N VAL A 32 -0.02 -3.05 2.04
CA VAL A 32 1.31 -3.48 1.64
C VAL A 32 2.24 -3.44 2.86
N PHE A 33 2.79 -4.61 3.23
CA PHE A 33 3.75 -4.73 4.32
C PHE A 33 5.17 -4.69 3.76
N LEU A 34 5.81 -3.53 3.86
CA LEU A 34 7.20 -3.33 3.42
C LEU A 34 8.15 -3.35 4.64
N PRO A 35 9.25 -4.12 4.62
CA PRO A 35 10.32 -3.93 5.57
C PRO A 35 11.00 -2.58 5.32
N ALA A 36 10.97 -1.70 6.33
CA ALA A 36 11.63 -0.41 6.29
C ALA A 36 12.63 -0.29 7.46
N SER A 37 13.79 0.30 7.21
CA SER A 37 14.72 0.66 8.27
C SER A 37 14.24 1.93 8.97
N ILE A 38 14.07 1.85 10.28
CA ILE A 38 13.69 2.99 11.13
C ILE A 38 14.67 3.09 12.29
N GLU A 39 15.00 4.31 12.70
CA GLU A 39 15.83 4.53 13.88
C GLU A 39 15.16 3.98 15.14
N ARG A 40 15.97 3.45 16.06
CA ARG A 40 15.48 2.88 17.32
C ARG A 40 14.62 3.87 18.12
N SER A 41 15.09 5.11 18.26
CA SER A 41 14.38 6.17 18.99
C SER A 41 13.00 6.47 18.39
N VAL A 42 12.90 6.46 17.06
CA VAL A 42 11.66 6.66 16.32
C VAL A 42 10.71 5.48 16.53
N TRP A 43 11.23 4.25 16.46
CA TRP A 43 10.45 3.04 16.73
C TRP A 43 9.90 3.03 18.16
N GLU A 44 10.72 3.32 19.16
CA GLU A 44 10.31 3.36 20.56
C GLU A 44 9.21 4.40 20.80
N TYR A 45 9.37 5.60 20.24
CA TYR A 45 8.39 6.67 20.33
C TYR A 45 7.02 6.26 19.75
N PHE A 46 7.00 5.70 18.54
CA PHE A 46 5.73 5.31 17.90
C PHE A 46 5.13 4.06 18.53
N SER A 47 5.93 3.15 19.07
CA SER A 47 5.44 1.95 19.75
C SER A 47 4.67 2.31 21.03
N ASP A 48 5.28 3.11 21.92
CA ASP A 48 4.62 3.58 23.15
C ASP A 48 3.37 4.43 22.83
N LYS A 49 3.43 5.26 21.78
CA LYS A 49 2.27 6.05 21.34
C LYS A 49 1.14 5.19 20.78
N ALA A 50 1.46 4.11 20.06
CA ALA A 50 0.48 3.18 19.51
C ALA A 50 -0.23 2.41 20.63
N GLU A 51 0.52 1.94 21.62
CA GLU A 51 -0.02 1.27 22.82
C GLU A 51 -0.99 2.17 23.60
N ARG A 52 -0.58 3.42 23.89
CA ARG A 52 -1.44 4.40 24.58
C ARG A 52 -2.73 4.71 23.82
N ARG A 53 -2.71 4.60 22.49
CA ARG A 53 -3.87 4.83 21.62
C ARG A 53 -4.70 3.57 21.37
N GLY A 54 -4.22 2.40 21.79
CA GLY A 54 -4.86 1.11 21.54
C GLY A 54 -4.90 0.74 20.05
N VAL A 55 -3.97 1.23 19.24
CA VAL A 55 -3.89 0.96 17.80
C VAL A 55 -2.59 0.21 17.46
N GLY A 56 -2.56 -0.48 16.31
CA GLY A 56 -1.34 -1.12 15.83
C GLY A 56 -0.28 -0.11 15.40
N LEU A 57 1.00 -0.46 15.59
CA LEU A 57 2.13 0.38 15.18
C LEU A 57 2.09 0.71 13.67
N SER A 58 1.85 -0.30 12.82
CA SER A 58 1.75 -0.10 11.37
C SER A 58 0.63 0.88 11.01
N GLN A 59 -0.53 0.77 11.66
CA GLN A 59 -1.65 1.69 11.46
C GLN A 59 -1.24 3.13 11.82
N LEU A 60 -0.63 3.32 13.00
CA LEU A 60 -0.18 4.64 13.44
C LEU A 60 0.85 5.25 12.48
N LEU A 61 1.82 4.46 12.02
CA LEU A 61 2.83 4.91 11.06
C LEU A 61 2.21 5.29 9.71
N THR A 62 1.26 4.49 9.20
CA THR A 62 0.52 4.81 7.98
C THR A 62 -0.24 6.13 8.11
N ASP A 63 -0.92 6.37 9.24
CA ASP A 63 -1.67 7.61 9.44
C ASP A 63 -0.77 8.84 9.52
N VAL A 64 0.41 8.70 10.15
CA VAL A 64 1.42 9.76 10.21
C VAL A 64 1.95 10.09 8.82
N LEU A 65 2.32 9.07 8.04
CA LEU A 65 2.84 9.23 6.68
C LEU A 65 1.80 9.85 5.74
N LYS A 66 0.54 9.43 5.82
CA LYS A 66 -0.56 10.03 5.03
C LYS A 66 -0.68 11.52 5.30
N ARG A 67 -0.69 11.90 6.58
CA ARG A 67 -0.81 13.30 6.97
C ARG A 67 0.38 14.14 6.53
N ASP A 68 1.59 13.58 6.58
CA ASP A 68 2.79 14.24 6.08
C ASP A 68 2.74 14.48 4.56
N ILE A 69 2.30 13.47 3.79
CA ILE A 69 2.09 13.60 2.33
C ILE A 69 1.05 14.68 2.03
N GLU A 70 -0.09 14.67 2.71
CA GLU A 70 -1.15 15.68 2.53
C GLU A 70 -0.63 17.10 2.77
N ILE A 71 0.13 17.31 3.84
CA ILE A 71 0.73 18.61 4.16
C ILE A 71 1.74 19.02 3.08
N ASN A 72 2.63 18.11 2.68
CA ASN A 72 3.68 18.40 1.69
C ASN A 72 3.11 18.70 0.29
N GLU A 73 2.06 18.00 -0.12
CA GLU A 73 1.40 18.25 -1.41
C GLU A 73 0.53 19.52 -1.37
N ALA A 74 -0.04 19.90 -0.23
CA ALA A 74 -0.77 21.17 -0.09
C ALA A 74 0.12 22.42 -0.08
N LEU A 75 1.42 22.25 0.22
CA LEU A 75 2.41 23.33 0.23
C LEU A 75 3.13 23.51 -1.12
N LYS A 76 2.90 22.61 -2.10
CA LYS A 76 3.34 22.76 -3.49
C LYS A 76 2.41 23.67 -4.29
#